data_AF-A0A1H4TFD1-F1
#
_entry.id   AF-A0A1H4TFD1-F1
#
_cell.length_a   1.000
_cell.length_b   1.000
_cell.length_c   1.000
_cell.angle_alpha   90.00
_cell.angle_beta   90.00
_cell.angle_gamma   90.00
#
_symmetry.space_group_name_H-M   'P 1'
#
loop_
_entity.id
_entity.type
_entity.pdbx_description
1 polymer ?
#
loop_
_entity_poly.entity_id
_entity_poly.type
_entity_poly.pdbx_seq_one_letter_code
_entity_poly.pdbx_strand_id
1 'polypeptide(L)' 'MGLGLTDEDASRVDRKAAVFALAERLTGVRVTAELPARAEYRTAEVPGEPAEEWTSITIDITDAYGVRTCAHIENDG' A
#
# COMPACT_ATOMS: atom_id res chain seq x y z
N MET A 1 2.14 -14.05 27.02
CA MET A 1 0.80 -13.51 26.66
C MET A 1 0.62 -13.71 25.17
N GLY A 2 -0.34 -14.53 24.76
CA GLY A 2 -0.62 -14.77 23.33
C GLY A 2 -1.46 -13.63 22.78
N LEU A 3 -1.08 -13.10 21.61
CA LEU A 3 -1.89 -12.13 20.88
C LEU A 3 -3.19 -12.85 20.48
N GLY A 4 -4.28 -12.54 21.17
CA GLY A 4 -5.62 -13.08 20.91
C GLY A 4 -6.15 -12.55 19.59
N LEU A 5 -5.62 -13.05 18.48
CA LEU A 5 -6.23 -12.90 17.18
C LEU A 5 -7.45 -13.82 17.15
N THR A 6 -8.62 -13.25 16.88
CA THR A 6 -9.82 -14.06 16.65
C THR A 6 -9.63 -14.87 15.36
N ASP A 7 -10.40 -15.95 15.18
CA ASP A 7 -10.35 -16.78 13.96
C ASP A 7 -10.55 -15.95 12.67
N GLU A 8 -11.33 -14.87 12.76
CA GLU A 8 -11.54 -13.89 11.69
C GLU A 8 -10.30 -13.04 11.39
N ASP A 9 -9.56 -12.63 12.43
CA ASP A 9 -8.30 -11.88 12.28
C ASP A 9 -7.20 -12.75 11.67
N ALA A 10 -7.12 -14.03 12.07
CA ALA A 10 -6.19 -15.00 11.50
C ALA A 10 -6.47 -15.22 10.01
N SER A 11 -7.73 -15.42 9.64
CA SER A 11 -8.16 -15.57 8.23
C SER A 11 -7.84 -14.34 7.37
N ARG A 12 -7.95 -13.12 7.94
CA ARG A 12 -7.56 -11.88 7.26
C ARG A 12 -6.05 -11.75 7.10
N VAL A 13 -5.27 -12.12 8.11
CA VAL A 13 -3.80 -12.13 8.06
C VAL A 13 -3.29 -13.10 7.00
N ASP A 14 -3.89 -14.29 6.92
CA ASP A 14 -3.56 -15.29 5.89
C ASP A 14 -3.87 -14.78 4.48
N ARG A 15 -5.01 -14.11 4.29
CA ARG A 15 -5.35 -13.47 3.02
C ARG A 15 -4.35 -12.38 2.64
N LYS A 16 -3.95 -11.52 3.59
CA LYS A 16 -2.98 -10.45 3.36
C LYS A 16 -1.61 -11.02 2.96
N ALA A 17 -1.17 -12.09 3.63
CA ALA A 17 0.06 -12.79 3.29
C ALA A 17 -0.01 -13.42 1.88
N ALA A 18 -1.14 -14.03 1.52
CA ALA A 18 -1.35 -14.59 0.19
C ALA A 18 -1.29 -13.54 -0.92
N VAL A 19 -1.86 -12.34 -0.70
CA VAL A 19 -1.79 -11.22 -1.65
C VAL A 19 -0.36 -10.73 -1.83
N PHE A 20 0.41 -10.61 -0.74
CA PHE A 20 1.83 -10.22 -0.86
C PHE A 20 2.66 -11.28 -1.57
N ALA A 21 2.44 -12.57 -1.30
CA ALA A 21 3.13 -13.65 -2.01
C ALA A 21 2.78 -13.67 -3.50
N LEU A 22 1.53 -13.38 -3.88
CA LEU A 22 1.11 -13.25 -5.27
C LEU A 22 1.76 -12.03 -5.94
N ALA A 23 1.77 -10.87 -5.28
CA ALA A 23 2.40 -9.66 -5.79
C ALA A 23 3.91 -9.85 -6.00
N GLU A 24 4.59 -10.53 -5.08
CA GLU A 24 6.00 -10.90 -5.22
C GLU A 24 6.21 -11.81 -6.45
N ARG A 25 5.37 -12.82 -6.63
CA ARG A 25 5.46 -13.71 -7.79
C ARG A 25 5.21 -12.99 -9.12
N LEU A 26 4.31 -12.01 -9.16
CA LEU A 26 3.93 -11.32 -10.39
C LEU A 26 4.87 -10.16 -10.76
N THR A 27 5.46 -9.50 -9.77
CA THR A 27 6.25 -8.26 -9.96
C THR A 27 7.72 -8.42 -9.59
N GLY A 28 8.08 -9.48 -8.87
CA GLY A 28 9.40 -9.65 -8.26
C GLY A 28 9.63 -8.81 -6.99
N VAL A 29 8.64 -8.05 -6.53
CA VAL A 29 8.75 -7.14 -5.38
C VAL A 29 8.27 -7.82 -4.09
N ARG A 30 9.15 -7.98 -3.11
CA ARG A 30 8.84 -8.55 -1.79
C ARG A 30 8.59 -7.44 -0.76
N VAL A 31 7.42 -7.44 -0.13
CA VAL A 31 7.12 -6.58 1.03
C VAL A 31 7.52 -7.30 2.31
N THR A 32 8.64 -6.91 2.91
CA THR A 32 9.09 -7.42 4.22
C THR A 32 8.40 -6.67 5.35
N ALA A 33 8.13 -7.31 6.50
CA ALA A 33 7.51 -6.66 7.66
C ALA A 33 8.23 -5.38 8.14
N GLU A 34 9.53 -5.26 7.85
CA GLU A 34 10.36 -4.10 8.19
C GLU A 34 10.05 -2.85 7.32
N LEU A 35 9.57 -3.04 6.09
CA LEU A 35 9.23 -1.95 5.16
C LEU A 35 7.99 -1.17 5.66
N PRO A 36 6.84 -1.81 5.97
CA PRO A 36 5.71 -1.16 6.62
C PRO A 36 6.04 -0.55 7.98
N ALA A 37 6.94 -1.17 8.76
CA ALA A 37 7.31 -0.68 10.08
C ALA A 37 8.13 0.62 10.02
N ARG A 38 8.86 0.85 8.93
CA ARG A 38 9.67 2.06 8.68
C ARG A 38 9.00 3.07 7.75
N ALA A 39 7.88 2.70 7.12
CA ALA A 39 7.18 3.57 6.20
C ALA A 39 6.52 4.73 6.95
N GLU A 40 6.82 5.96 6.55
CA GLU A 40 6.04 7.13 6.96
C GLU A 40 4.73 7.14 6.18
N TYR A 41 3.64 6.72 6.83
CA TYR A 41 2.30 6.86 6.26
C TYR A 41 1.85 8.31 6.37
N ARG A 42 1.89 9.04 5.26
CA ARG A 42 1.15 10.30 5.15
C ARG A 42 -0.26 9.97 4.71
N THR A 43 -1.17 9.89 5.68
CA THR A 43 -2.60 9.79 5.40
C THR A 43 -3.06 11.11 4.79
N ALA A 44 -3.27 11.14 3.48
CA ALA A 44 -4.06 12.19 2.85
C ALA A 44 -5.55 11.89 3.12
N GLU A 45 -6.36 12.92 3.33
CA GLU A 45 -7.81 12.77 3.45
C GLU A 45 -8.34 12.15 2.16
N VAL A 46 -8.80 10.89 2.24
CA VAL A 46 -9.55 10.27 1.16
C VAL A 46 -10.97 10.84 1.23
N PRO A 47 -11.46 11.54 0.19
CA PRO A 47 -12.82 12.05 0.17
C PRO A 47 -13.82 10.92 0.45
N GLY A 48 -14.85 11.18 1.25
CA GLY A 48 -15.84 10.18 1.64
C GLY A 48 -16.62 9.61 0.45
N GLU A 49 -16.87 10.43 -0.57
CA GLU A 49 -17.31 10.00 -1.89
C GLU A 49 -16.12 9.99 -2.86
N PRO A 50 -15.89 8.90 -3.61
CA PRO A 50 -14.99 8.98 -4.76
C PRO A 50 -15.52 10.03 -5.73
N ALA A 51 -14.66 10.94 -6.17
CA ALA A 51 -15.01 11.81 -7.28
C ALA A 51 -15.42 10.93 -8.48
N GLU A 52 -16.55 11.24 -9.12
CA GLU A 52 -17.07 10.47 -10.27
C GLU A 52 -16.01 10.35 -11.38
N GLU A 53 -15.15 11.36 -11.50
CA GLU A 53 -14.01 11.40 -12.40
C GLU A 53 -12.79 11.92 -11.63
N TRP A 54 -11.67 11.17 -11.67
CA TRP A 54 -10.40 11.64 -11.13
C TRP A 54 -9.76 12.60 -12.15
N THR A 55 -9.29 13.77 -11.71
CA THR A 55 -8.72 14.79 -12.61
C THR A 55 -7.21 14.63 -12.78
N SER A 56 -6.52 14.19 -11.72
CA SER A 56 -5.10 13.90 -11.76
C SER A 56 -4.69 13.00 -10.59
N ILE A 57 -3.54 12.34 -10.74
CA ILE A 57 -2.89 11.52 -9.73
C ILE A 57 -1.49 12.08 -9.50
N THR A 58 -1.15 12.33 -8.23
CA THR A 58 0.22 12.66 -7.84
C THR A 58 0.83 11.49 -7.08
N ILE A 59 1.96 11.00 -7.59
CA ILE A 59 2.75 9.93 -7.00
C ILE A 59 4.02 10.56 -6.45
N ASP A 60 4.26 10.38 -5.16
CA ASP A 60 5.47 10.82 -4.47
C ASP A 60 6.00 9.67 -3.62
N ILE A 61 7.02 8.98 -4.13
CA ILE A 61 7.58 7.78 -3.53
C ILE A 61 9.03 8.08 -3.16
N THR A 62 9.38 7.91 -1.90
CA THR A 62 10.78 7.85 -1.46
C THR A 62 11.14 6.40 -1.21
N ASP A 63 12.16 5.89 -1.90
CA ASP A 63 12.62 4.52 -1.74
C ASP A 63 13.42 4.32 -0.44
N ALA A 64 13.83 3.08 -0.17
CA ALA A 64 14.60 2.72 1.03
C ALA A 64 16.00 3.37 1.08
N TYR A 65 16.51 3.88 -0.04
CA TYR A 65 17.78 4.60 -0.14
C TYR A 65 17.60 6.12 -0.03
N GLY A 66 16.37 6.60 0.17
CA GLY A 66 16.04 8.01 0.23
C GLY A 66 15.91 8.68 -1.14
N VAL A 67 15.90 7.91 -2.24
CA VAL A 67 15.70 8.45 -3.59
C VAL A 67 14.22 8.71 -3.80
N ARG A 68 13.89 9.95 -4.15
CA ARG A 68 12.52 10.39 -4.38
C ARG A 68 12.15 10.32 -5.86
N THR A 69 11.00 9.71 -6.14
CA THR A 69 10.35 9.67 -7.45
C THR A 69 9.04 10.44 -7.36
N CYS A 70 8.91 11.48 -8.18
CA CYS A 70 7.69 12.27 -8.29
C CYS A 70 7.10 12.11 -9.69
N ALA A 71 5.83 11.75 -9.78
CA ALA A 71 5.08 11.74 -11.03
C ALA A 71 3.73 12.43 -10.84
N HIS A 72 3.34 13.22 -11.83
CA HIS A 72 2.01 13.81 -11.93
C HIS A 72 1.38 13.28 -13.22
N ILE A 73 0.20 12.68 -13.08
CA ILE A 73 -0.53 12.05 -14.19
C ILE A 73 -1.87 12.77 -14.27
N GLU A 74 -2.13 13.40 -15.41
CA GLU A 74 -3.43 14.01 -15.68
C GLU A 74 -4.38 12.93 -16.25
N ASN A 75 -5.68 13.10 -16.01
CA ASN A 75 -6.69 12.32 -16.70
C ASN A 75 -7.04 13.02 -18.02
N ASP A 76 -6.76 12.36 -19.15
CA ASP A 76 -7.01 12.90 -20.49
C ASP A 76 -8.48 12.77 -20.96
N GLY A 77 -9.37 12.21 -20.12
CA GLY A 77 -10.81 12.04 -20.40
C GLY A 77 -11.19 10.71 -21.04
#